data_AF-A0A7C6F7A5-F1
#
_entry.id   AF-A0A7C6F7A5-F1
#
_cell.length_a   1.000
_cell.length_b   1.000
_cell.length_c   1.000
_cell.angle_alpha   90.00
_cell.angle_beta   90.00
_cell.angle_gamma   90.00
#
_symmetry.space_group_name_H-M   'P 1'
#
loop_
_entity.id
_entity.type
_entity.pdbx_description
1 polymer ?
#
loop_
_entity_poly.entity_id
_entity_poly.type
_entity_poly.pdbx_seq_one_letter_code
_entity_poly.pdbx_strand_id
1 'polypeptide(L)'
;MDILYALLGLTILVLAGDMLVRGAVNVSLRLGVPALIVSLTIVAVGTSAPELLVSVSAVLEDVPGIAVGNVVGSNIANVLLVLG
;
A
#
# COMPACT_ATOMS: atom_id res chain seq x y z
N MET A 1 -7.23 17.36 -17.18
CA MET A 1 -7.91 16.08 -16.92
C MET A 1 -6.99 15.12 -16.18
N ASP A 2 -5.70 15.14 -16.46
CA ASP A 2 -4.73 14.20 -15.88
C ASP A 2 -4.58 14.33 -14.36
N ILE A 3 -4.56 15.57 -13.83
CA ILE A 3 -4.54 15.82 -12.38
C ILE A 3 -5.79 15.24 -11.70
N LEU A 4 -6.96 15.34 -12.35
CA LEU A 4 -8.21 14.79 -11.81
C LEU A 4 -8.14 13.26 -11.74
N TYR A 5 -7.67 12.61 -12.80
CA TYR A 5 -7.48 11.16 -12.82
C TYR A 5 -6.42 10.69 -11.82
N ALA A 6 -5.33 11.43 -11.66
CA ALA A 6 -4.29 11.14 -10.67
C ALA A 6 -4.85 11.21 -9.24
N LEU A 7 -5.59 12.28 -8.90
CA LEU A 7 -6.20 12.44 -7.58
C LEU A 7 -7.26 11.38 -7.30
N LEU A 8 -8.11 11.08 -8.28
CA LEU A 8 -9.18 10.09 -8.14
C LEU A 8 -8.60 8.67 -8.02
N GLY A 9 -7.61 8.32 -8.86
CA GLY A 9 -6.90 7.05 -8.79
C GLY A 9 -6.18 6.86 -7.46
N LEU A 10 -5.46 7.88 -6.99
CA LEU A 10 -4.80 7.86 -5.68
C LEU A 10 -5.80 7.65 -4.54
N THR A 11 -6.93 8.36 -4.58
CA THR A 11 -7.98 8.25 -3.55
C THR A 11 -8.55 6.84 -3.50
N ILE A 12 -8.89 6.26 -4.67
CA ILE A 12 -9.42 4.89 -4.75
C ILE A 12 -8.37 3.90 -4.24
N LEU A 13 -7.11 4.06 -4.63
CA LEU A 13 -6.03 3.15 -4.25
C LEU A 13 -5.79 3.13 -2.74
N VAL A 14 -5.79 4.31 -2.09
CA VAL A 14 -5.67 4.45 -0.64
C VAL A 14 -6.86 3.82 0.08
N LEU A 15 -8.09 4.08 -0.36
CA LEU A 15 -9.30 3.50 0.23
C LEU A 15 -9.34 1.98 0.06
N ALA A 16 -8.94 1.45 -1.10
CA ALA A 16 -8.85 0.02 -1.35
C ALA A 16 -7.83 -0.66 -0.42
N GLY A 17 -6.68 -0.02 -0.17
CA GLY A 17 -5.69 -0.47 0.80
C GLY A 17 -6.26 -0.56 2.22
N ASP A 18 -6.93 0.50 2.70
CA ASP A 18 -7.54 0.52 4.04
C ASP A 18 -8.65 -0.55 4.18
N MET A 19 -9.49 -0.71 3.16
CA MET A 19 -10.52 -1.75 3.13
C MET A 19 -9.94 -3.16 3.16
N LEU A 20 -8.85 -3.41 2.43
CA LEU A 20 -8.14 -4.68 2.42
C LEU A 20 -7.61 -5.03 3.82
N VAL A 21 -6.99 -4.06 4.50
CA VAL A 21 -6.45 -4.24 5.86
C VAL A 21 -7.57 -4.54 6.86
N ARG A 22 -8.65 -3.76 6.86
CA ARG A 22 -9.80 -3.97 7.76
C ARG A 22 -10.49 -5.31 7.52
N GLY A 23 -10.59 -5.72 6.26
CA GLY A 23 -11.11 -7.04 5.87
C GLY A 23 -10.25 -8.17 6.42
N ALA A 24 -8.94 -8.10 6.18
CA ALA A 24 -7.98 -9.10 6.65
C ALA A 24 -7.98 -9.27 8.17
N VAL A 25 -8.00 -8.15 8.92
CA VAL A 25 -8.06 -8.18 10.39
C VAL A 25 -9.39 -8.74 10.89
N ASN A 26 -10.53 -8.38 10.29
CA ASN A 26 -11.82 -8.95 10.70
C ASN A 26 -11.90 -10.46 10.45
N VAL A 27 -11.35 -10.93 9.32
CA VAL A 27 -11.29 -12.36 9.01
C VAL A 27 -10.40 -13.09 10.01
N SER A 28 -9.23 -12.52 10.38
CA SER A 28 -8.32 -13.15 11.34
C SER A 28 -8.95 -13.35 12.72
N LEU A 29 -9.67 -12.34 13.21
CA LEU A 29 -10.41 -12.39 14.47
C LEU A 29 -11.49 -13.49 14.46
N ARG A 30 -12.21 -13.65 13.34
CA ARG A 30 -13.23 -14.70 13.19
C ARG A 30 -12.64 -16.11 13.10
N LEU A 31 -11.42 -16.23 12.59
CA LEU A 31 -10.71 -17.51 12.48
C LEU A 31 -9.91 -17.86 13.76
N GLY A 32 -9.92 -17.00 14.79
CA GLY A 32 -9.14 -17.19 16.01
C GLY A 32 -7.63 -17.05 15.81
N VAL A 33 -7.20 -16.47 14.69
CA VAL A 33 -5.79 -16.21 14.40
C VAL A 33 -5.39 -14.91 15.09
N PRO A 34 -4.26 -14.87 15.82
CA PRO A 34 -3.78 -13.64 16.44
C PRO A 34 -3.67 -12.51 15.43
N ALA A 35 -4.28 -11.37 15.75
CA ALA A 35 -4.26 -10.18 14.88
C ALA A 35 -2.83 -9.80 14.51
N LEU A 36 -1.87 -9.93 15.44
CA LEU A 36 -0.45 -9.67 15.19
C LEU A 36 0.13 -10.49 14.02
N ILE A 37 -0.23 -11.77 13.90
CA ILE A 37 0.27 -12.63 12.82
C ILE A 37 -0.24 -12.11 11.47
N VAL A 38 -1.54 -11.80 11.38
CA VAL A 38 -2.13 -11.27 10.15
C VAL A 38 -1.65 -9.84 9.87
N SER A 39 -1.38 -9.05 10.90
CA SER A 39 -0.80 -7.71 10.79
C SER A 39 0.61 -7.75 10.17
N LEU A 40 1.47 -8.65 10.66
CA LEU A 40 2.85 -8.78 10.20
C LEU A 40 3.00 -9.51 8.86
N THR A 41 1.95 -10.16 8.37
CA THR A 41 1.99 -10.93 7.11
C THR A 41 1.12 -10.29 6.04
N ILE A 42 -0.19 -10.38 6.17
CA ILE A 42 -1.16 -9.97 5.14
C ILE A 42 -1.35 -8.46 5.11
N VAL A 43 -1.51 -7.84 6.27
CA VAL A 43 -1.76 -6.39 6.37
C VAL A 43 -0.53 -5.60 5.94
N ALA A 44 0.67 -5.98 6.39
CA ALA A 44 1.92 -5.35 5.96
C ALA A 44 2.08 -5.37 4.43
N VAL A 45 1.72 -6.48 3.77
CA VAL A 45 1.69 -6.56 2.30
C VAL A 45 0.56 -5.72 1.72
N GLY A 46 -0.63 -5.74 2.34
CA GLY A 46 -1.80 -4.99 1.89
C GLY A 46 -1.62 -3.48 1.91
N THR A 47 -0.90 -2.94 2.91
CA THR A 47 -0.56 -1.52 2.99
C THR A 47 0.46 -1.11 1.94
N SER A 48 1.32 -2.02 1.48
CA SER A 48 2.32 -1.77 0.43
C SER A 48 1.87 -2.17 -0.98
N ALA A 49 0.64 -2.70 -1.12
CA ALA A 49 0.08 -3.07 -2.42
C ALA A 49 -0.13 -1.88 -3.37
N PRO A 50 -0.58 -0.69 -2.90
CA PRO A 50 -0.59 0.53 -3.70
C PRO A 50 0.78 0.87 -4.32
N GLU A 51 1.83 0.84 -3.50
CA GLU A 51 3.19 1.16 -3.88
C GLU A 51 3.74 0.13 -4.86
N LEU A 52 3.42 -1.15 -4.65
CA LEU A 52 3.76 -2.22 -5.58
C LEU A 52 3.12 -1.97 -6.96
N LEU A 53 1.83 -1.64 -7.00
CA LEU A 53 1.10 -1.34 -8.24
C LEU A 53 1.71 -0.15 -8.99
N VAL A 54 2.03 0.94 -8.28
CA VAL A 54 2.70 2.11 -8.88
C VAL A 54 4.09 1.74 -9.40
N SER A 55 4.87 0.99 -8.63
CA SER A 55 6.24 0.60 -8.99
C SER A 55 6.26 -0.31 -10.22
N VAL A 56 5.38 -1.32 -10.26
CA VAL A 56 5.26 -2.23 -11.40
C VAL A 56 4.80 -1.47 -12.65
N SER A 57 3.79 -0.61 -12.52
CA SER A 57 3.29 0.20 -13.65
C SER A 57 4.39 1.10 -14.21
N ALA A 58 5.16 1.77 -13.35
CA ALA A 58 6.27 2.62 -13.76
C ALA A 58 7.38 1.86 -14.51
N VAL A 59 7.67 0.61 -14.11
CA VAL A 59 8.64 -0.23 -14.84
C VAL A 59 8.08 -0.65 -16.20
N LEU A 60 6.78 -1.00 -16.28
CA LEU A 60 6.13 -1.36 -17.53
C LEU A 60 6.00 -0.19 -18.51
N GLU A 61 5.93 1.05 -18.00
CA GLU A 61 5.90 2.29 -18.77
C GLU A 61 7.30 2.84 -19.12
N ASP A 62 8.35 2.06 -18.87
CA ASP A 62 9.76 2.40 -19.17
C ASP A 62 10.26 3.65 -18.41
N VAL A 63 9.68 3.92 -17.24
CA VAL A 63 10.03 5.02 -16.32
C VAL A 63 10.47 4.50 -14.93
N PRO A 64 11.51 3.64 -14.84
CA PRO A 64 11.90 2.94 -13.62
C PRO A 64 12.35 3.86 -12.48
N GLY A 65 12.73 5.10 -12.78
CA GLY A 65 13.06 6.11 -11.77
C GLY A 65 11.90 6.38 -10.80
N ILE A 66 10.65 6.31 -11.27
CA ILE A 66 9.46 6.46 -10.42
C ILE A 66 9.33 5.27 -9.47
N ALA A 67 9.61 4.06 -9.93
CA ALA A 67 9.56 2.87 -9.09
C ALA A 67 10.57 2.94 -7.93
N VAL A 68 11.81 3.33 -8.22
CA VAL A 68 12.84 3.52 -7.20
C VAL A 68 12.48 4.65 -6.24
N GLY A 69 12.02 5.79 -6.76
CA GLY A 69 11.59 6.93 -5.95
C GLY A 69 10.43 6.57 -5.02
N ASN A 70 9.46 5.80 -5.51
CA ASN A 70 8.33 5.32 -4.75
C ASN A 70 8.78 4.39 -3.61
N VAL A 71 9.59 3.36 -3.89
CA VAL A 71 10.06 2.41 -2.85
C VAL A 71 10.89 3.11 -1.78
N VAL A 72 11.87 3.93 -2.18
CA VAL A 72 12.76 4.62 -1.24
C VAL A 72 11.99 5.68 -0.45
N GLY A 73 11.17 6.48 -1.13
CA GLY A 73 10.36 7.53 -0.51
C GLY A 73 9.38 6.97 0.52
N SER A 74 8.65 5.91 0.17
CA SER A 74 7.68 5.29 1.07
C SER A 74 8.35 4.67 2.31
N ASN A 75 9.52 4.05 2.19
CA ASN A 75 10.24 3.53 3.35
C ASN A 75 10.75 4.65 4.27
N ILE A 76 11.24 5.76 3.71
CA ILE A 76 11.64 6.94 4.49
C ILE A 76 10.41 7.52 5.23
N ALA A 77 9.29 7.68 4.53
CA ALA A 77 8.05 8.17 5.13
C ALA A 77 7.53 7.23 6.24
N ASN A 78 7.57 5.92 6.03
CA ASN A 78 7.17 4.95 7.04
C ASN A 78 8.03 5.04 8.30
N VAL A 79 9.35 5.20 8.15
CA VAL A 79 10.25 5.34 9.31
C VAL A 79 10.06 6.67 10.02
N LEU A 80 9.95 7.78 9.28
CA LEU A 80 9.98 9.13 9.87
C LEU A 80 8.61 9.67 10.28
N LEU A 81 7.54 9.27 9.59
CA LEU A 81 6.19 9.83 9.79
C LEU A 81 5.22 8.82 10.43
N VAL A 82 5.44 7.51 10.24
CA VAL A 82 4.53 6.47 10.76
C VAL A 82 5.08 5.80 12.02
N LEU A 83 6.37 5.42 12.01
CA LEU A 83 7.08 4.85 13.17
C LEU A 83 7.64 5.90 14.14
N GLY A 84 7.99 7.08 13.60
CA GLY A 84 8.66 8.18 14.31
C GLY A 84 7.81 8.87 15.37
#